data_AF-A0A2K8SCL2-F1
#
_entry.id   AF-A0A2K8SCL2-F1
#
_cell.length_a   1.000
_cell.length_b   1.000
_cell.length_c   1.000
_cell.angle_alpha   90.00
_cell.angle_beta   90.00
_cell.angle_gamma   90.00
#
_symmetry.space_group_name_H-M   'P 1'
#
loop_
_entity.id
_entity.type
_entity.pdbx_description
1 polymer ?
#
loop_
_entity_poly.entity_id
_entity_poly.type
_entity_poly.pdbx_seq_one_letter_code
_entity_poly.pdbx_strand_id
1 'polypeptide(L)'
;MLKLLSLIGTLGVSTSAVAPVIMLEQNINDNISIRVEAGIMRVNVNNSKHFDKDGKIIVGTYDYKEVLIKAIEEQRAFNKSNNVTNFVIKNSIVRLPGISFDGTIRVGRTLTEVINAKNYEILNMNVTVDKLDNWGNYTYAISYEAIADGKMIGENLYGYQRLQSLADFQIKPGYNMIFETEYNISESIEHTDTLFNSNIYLPDLGINFLSEQIIDMFNSEKNTLNDQAIKYINSTLKVKLNVVESLNVYKAVSNNNDSFSIGEAYSNQEYVKDQYFYVSFSSKDAIGTFNMLVSNNKK
;
A
#
# COMPACT_ATOMS: atom_id res chain seq x y z
N MET A 1 -45.30 44.11 45.33
CA MET A 1 -46.27 45.07 44.77
C MET A 1 -45.47 46.15 44.06
N LEU A 2 -45.77 46.41 42.78
CA LEU A 2 -45.60 47.63 41.95
C LEU A 2 -44.65 48.73 42.51
N LYS A 3 -43.82 49.46 41.76
CA LYS A 3 -43.50 49.63 40.33
C LYS A 3 -42.44 50.75 40.27
N LEU A 4 -41.51 50.63 39.34
CA LEU A 4 -40.95 51.69 38.46
C LEU A 4 -40.21 52.94 39.01
N LEU A 5 -39.29 53.38 38.12
CA LEU A 5 -38.56 54.66 37.97
C LEU A 5 -37.21 54.72 38.72
N SER A 6 -36.08 54.99 38.09
CA SER A 6 -35.75 55.83 36.92
C SER A 6 -34.53 55.24 36.18
N LEU A 7 -34.42 55.19 34.84
CA LEU A 7 -34.39 56.23 33.79
C LEU A 7 -33.00 56.92 33.61
N ILE A 8 -32.46 56.71 32.41
CA ILE A 8 -31.46 57.47 31.62
C ILE A 8 -29.97 57.32 31.94
N GLY A 9 -29.27 56.76 30.94
CA GLY A 9 -27.84 56.88 30.73
C GLY A 9 -27.45 56.34 29.36
N THR A 10 -28.09 56.82 28.28
CA THR A 10 -27.60 56.63 26.91
C THR A 10 -26.23 57.29 26.75
N LEU A 11 -25.27 56.64 26.09
CA LEU A 11 -24.53 57.17 24.93
C LEU A 11 -23.36 56.25 24.53
N GLY A 12 -23.35 55.83 23.24
CA GLY A 12 -22.18 55.41 22.45
C GLY A 12 -21.56 54.05 22.84
N VAL A 13 -21.35 53.08 21.95
CA VAL A 13 -20.83 53.19 20.58
C VAL A 13 -21.34 52.00 19.76
N SER A 14 -21.60 52.28 18.50
CA SER A 14 -22.04 51.40 17.43
C SER A 14 -21.06 50.28 17.07
N THR A 15 -21.64 49.23 16.46
CA THR A 15 -21.07 48.31 15.44
C THR A 15 -19.89 47.44 15.84
N SER A 16 -20.20 46.18 16.16
CA SER A 16 -19.92 45.05 15.26
C SER A 16 -20.48 43.80 15.93
N ALA A 17 -21.55 43.23 15.37
CA ALA A 17 -21.94 41.88 15.69
C ALA A 17 -20.77 40.98 15.26
N VAL A 18 -19.95 40.56 16.21
CA VAL A 18 -19.02 39.46 16.00
C VAL A 18 -19.91 38.23 15.86
N ALA A 19 -20.21 37.87 14.62
CA ALA A 19 -20.71 36.54 14.32
C ALA A 19 -19.71 35.56 14.96
N PRO A 20 -20.16 34.59 15.78
CA PRO A 20 -19.25 33.57 16.26
C PRO A 20 -18.68 32.88 15.03
N VAL A 21 -17.36 32.98 14.86
CA VAL A 21 -16.63 32.11 13.94
C VAL A 21 -16.80 30.71 14.52
N ILE A 22 -17.72 29.94 13.94
CA ILE A 22 -17.73 28.49 14.11
C ILE A 22 -16.50 28.02 13.33
N MET A 23 -15.35 27.98 13.99
CA MET A 23 -14.27 27.13 13.51
C MET A 23 -14.76 25.70 13.71
N LEU A 24 -15.30 25.13 12.63
CA LEU A 24 -15.30 23.68 12.46
C LEU A 24 -13.83 23.27 12.43
N GLU A 25 -13.23 23.05 13.60
CA GLU A 25 -12.21 22.03 13.71
C GLU A 25 -12.93 20.72 13.39
N GLN A 26 -12.96 20.40 12.11
CA GLN A 26 -13.19 19.05 11.62
C GLN A 26 -11.99 18.24 12.11
N ASN A 27 -12.07 17.84 13.38
CA ASN A 27 -11.23 16.81 13.94
C ASN A 27 -11.76 15.50 13.33
N ILE A 28 -11.42 15.31 12.06
CA ILE A 28 -11.64 14.09 11.32
C ILE A 28 -10.63 13.10 11.90
N ASN A 29 -10.96 12.53 13.07
CA ASN A 29 -10.56 11.17 13.38
C ASN A 29 -11.39 10.25 12.48
N ASP A 30 -11.21 10.36 11.16
CA ASP A 30 -11.59 9.28 10.28
C ASP A 30 -10.63 8.15 10.64
N ASN A 31 -11.18 7.08 11.21
CA ASN A 31 -10.49 5.80 11.22
C ASN A 31 -10.22 5.47 9.76
N ILE A 32 -9.02 5.78 9.27
CA ILE A 32 -8.59 5.40 7.93
C ILE A 32 -8.71 3.89 7.88
N SER A 33 -9.60 3.40 7.01
CA SER A 33 -9.79 1.98 6.83
C SER A 33 -8.64 1.46 5.98
N ILE A 34 -7.47 1.32 6.59
CA ILE A 34 -6.29 0.78 5.93
C ILE A 34 -6.60 -0.69 5.60
N ARG A 35 -6.79 -0.95 4.30
CA ARG A 35 -7.09 -2.28 3.80
C ARG A 35 -5.80 -3.10 3.79
N VAL A 36 -5.71 -4.03 4.74
CA VAL A 36 -4.64 -5.04 4.79
C VAL A 36 -4.96 -6.12 3.75
N GLU A 37 -4.06 -6.32 2.80
CA GLU A 37 -4.14 -7.37 1.79
C GLU A 37 -3.29 -8.56 2.22
N ALA A 38 -3.74 -9.77 1.87
CA ALA A 38 -3.01 -11.01 2.11
C ALA A 38 -2.35 -11.51 0.82
N GLY A 39 -1.16 -12.09 0.93
CA GLY A 39 -0.42 -12.65 -0.20
C GLY A 39 0.46 -13.82 0.18
N ILE A 40 1.16 -14.37 -0.80
CA ILE A 40 2.07 -15.49 -0.60
C ILE A 40 3.39 -15.22 -1.32
N MET A 41 4.50 -15.34 -0.59
CA MET A 41 5.85 -15.43 -1.14
C MET A 41 6.32 -16.88 -1.08
N ARG A 42 7.08 -17.35 -2.08
CA ARG A 42 7.60 -18.73 -2.12
C ARG A 42 9.10 -18.75 -2.34
N VAL A 43 9.78 -19.65 -1.65
CA VAL A 43 11.20 -19.95 -1.87
C VAL A 43 11.35 -21.46 -2.00
N ASN A 44 11.82 -21.93 -3.14
CA ASN A 44 12.00 -23.35 -3.42
C ASN A 44 13.50 -23.65 -3.59
N VAL A 45 14.02 -24.53 -2.77
CA VAL A 45 15.42 -24.96 -2.80
C VAL A 45 15.50 -26.33 -3.44
N ASN A 46 16.16 -26.40 -4.59
CA ASN A 46 16.50 -27.68 -5.21
C ASN A 46 17.81 -28.20 -4.59
N ASN A 47 17.74 -29.33 -3.90
CA ASN A 47 18.89 -29.90 -3.19
C ASN A 47 19.89 -30.62 -4.10
N SER A 48 19.87 -30.42 -5.42
CA SER A 48 20.73 -31.13 -6.37
C SER A 48 22.23 -31.08 -6.05
N LYS A 49 22.74 -30.01 -5.41
CA LYS A 49 24.15 -29.94 -4.98
C LYS A 49 24.51 -30.97 -3.90
N HIS A 50 23.51 -31.46 -3.17
CA HIS A 50 23.66 -32.52 -2.17
C HIS A 50 23.43 -33.91 -2.76
N PHE A 51 23.41 -34.10 -4.08
CA PHE A 51 23.28 -35.42 -4.69
C PHE A 51 24.30 -35.63 -5.79
N ASP A 52 24.95 -36.79 -5.79
CA ASP A 52 25.81 -37.21 -6.89
C ASP A 52 24.99 -37.69 -8.10
N LYS A 53 25.69 -38.01 -9.18
CA LYS A 53 25.10 -38.54 -10.43
C LYS A 53 24.30 -39.85 -10.23
N ASP A 54 24.60 -40.60 -9.17
CA ASP A 54 23.95 -41.86 -8.82
C ASP A 54 22.78 -41.63 -7.85
N GLY A 55 22.52 -40.37 -7.49
CA GLY A 55 21.44 -39.95 -6.60
C GLY A 55 21.73 -40.20 -5.12
N LYS A 56 22.98 -40.45 -4.73
CA LYS A 56 23.41 -40.57 -3.33
C LYS A 56 23.70 -39.21 -2.75
N ILE A 57 23.44 -39.06 -1.46
CA ILE A 57 23.59 -37.78 -0.79
C ILE A 57 25.06 -37.41 -0.60
N ILE A 58 25.38 -36.15 -0.84
CA ILE A 58 26.68 -35.53 -0.59
C ILE A 58 26.51 -34.61 0.61
N VAL A 59 27.08 -35.03 1.74
CA VAL A 59 27.08 -34.22 2.97
C VAL A 59 27.94 -32.97 2.80
N GLY A 60 27.58 -31.93 3.54
CA GLY A 60 28.30 -30.67 3.57
C GLY A 60 27.36 -29.47 3.54
N THR A 61 27.97 -28.30 3.41
CA THR A 61 27.28 -27.02 3.31
C THR A 61 27.52 -26.42 1.94
N TYR A 62 26.44 -26.04 1.26
CA TYR A 62 26.52 -25.31 0.00
C TYR A 62 25.75 -24.01 0.07
N ASP A 63 26.27 -22.99 -0.60
CA ASP A 63 25.60 -21.69 -0.71
C ASP A 63 24.55 -21.72 -1.84
N TYR A 64 23.35 -21.27 -1.51
CA TYR A 64 22.18 -21.15 -2.38
C TYR A 64 21.69 -19.71 -2.47
N LYS A 65 22.53 -18.70 -2.15
CA LYS A 65 22.11 -17.28 -2.11
C LYS A 65 21.31 -16.81 -3.31
N GLU A 66 21.63 -17.28 -4.52
CA GLU A 66 20.90 -16.93 -5.75
C GLU A 66 19.42 -17.30 -5.71
N VAL A 67 19.06 -18.38 -5.00
CA VAL A 67 17.66 -18.80 -4.78
C VAL A 67 16.93 -17.75 -3.94
N LEU A 68 17.56 -17.28 -2.87
CA LEU A 68 16.97 -16.27 -1.99
C LEU A 68 16.92 -14.89 -2.65
N ILE A 69 18.00 -14.47 -3.33
CA ILE A 69 18.08 -13.22 -4.10
C ILE A 69 16.92 -13.16 -5.09
N LYS A 70 16.72 -14.23 -5.88
CA LYS A 70 15.64 -14.29 -6.86
C LYS A 70 14.27 -14.07 -6.20
N ALA A 71 13.98 -14.78 -5.11
CA ALA A 71 12.69 -14.65 -4.44
C ALA A 71 12.47 -13.26 -3.82
N ILE A 72 13.52 -12.66 -3.26
CA ILE A 72 13.47 -11.30 -2.70
C ILE A 72 13.24 -10.28 -3.82
N GLU A 73 13.95 -10.38 -4.94
CA GLU A 73 13.78 -9.48 -6.09
C GLU A 73 12.37 -9.60 -6.70
N GLU A 74 11.85 -10.80 -6.85
CA GLU A 74 10.46 -11.01 -7.31
C GLU A 74 9.45 -10.31 -6.37
N GLN A 75 9.62 -10.46 -5.05
CA GLN A 75 8.75 -9.81 -4.08
C GLN A 75 8.92 -8.28 -4.06
N ARG A 76 10.16 -7.77 -4.15
CA ARG A 76 10.43 -6.32 -4.21
C ARG A 76 9.87 -5.70 -5.49
N ALA A 77 9.96 -6.39 -6.63
CA ALA A 77 9.35 -5.95 -7.89
C ALA A 77 7.81 -5.94 -7.80
N PHE A 78 7.21 -6.95 -7.17
CA PHE A 78 5.79 -6.94 -6.85
C PHE A 78 5.42 -5.74 -5.96
N ASN A 79 6.17 -5.51 -4.88
CA ASN A 79 5.90 -4.42 -3.95
C ASN A 79 5.97 -3.06 -4.65
N LYS A 80 7.01 -2.83 -5.47
CA LYS A 80 7.17 -1.59 -6.24
C LYS A 80 6.08 -1.41 -7.28
N SER A 81 5.69 -2.47 -7.98
CA SER A 81 4.70 -2.35 -9.07
C SER A 81 3.28 -2.08 -8.56
N ASN A 82 2.97 -2.50 -7.33
CA ASN A 82 1.69 -2.33 -6.66
C ASN A 82 1.70 -1.24 -5.57
N ASN A 83 2.74 -0.41 -5.50
CA ASN A 83 2.90 0.63 -4.46
C ASN A 83 2.66 0.09 -3.04
N VAL A 84 3.16 -1.11 -2.76
CA VAL A 84 3.01 -1.76 -1.47
C VAL A 84 3.77 -0.97 -0.41
N THR A 85 3.08 -0.73 0.70
CA THR A 85 3.61 -0.18 1.94
C THR A 85 3.47 -1.22 3.05
N ASN A 86 4.38 -1.19 4.02
CA ASN A 86 4.33 -2.05 5.22
C ASN A 86 4.19 -3.55 4.92
N PHE A 87 4.97 -4.11 3.98
CA PHE A 87 4.99 -5.55 3.74
C PHE A 87 5.50 -6.29 4.97
N VAL A 88 4.82 -7.37 5.36
CA VAL A 88 5.16 -8.21 6.53
C VAL A 88 4.94 -9.68 6.22
N ILE A 89 5.88 -10.54 6.63
CA ILE A 89 5.67 -11.99 6.70
C ILE A 89 5.03 -12.33 8.05
N LYS A 90 3.81 -12.87 8.04
CA LYS A 90 3.06 -13.25 9.25
C LYS A 90 3.35 -14.65 9.71
N ASN A 91 3.51 -15.55 8.76
CA ASN A 91 3.63 -16.97 9.02
C ASN A 91 4.43 -17.66 7.91
N SER A 92 4.85 -18.89 8.20
CA SER A 92 5.62 -19.71 7.27
C SER A 92 5.13 -21.15 7.34
N ILE A 93 4.92 -21.75 6.17
CA ILE A 93 4.72 -23.18 6.00
C ILE A 93 5.92 -23.70 5.25
N VAL A 94 6.63 -24.66 5.84
CA VAL A 94 7.85 -25.20 5.25
C VAL A 94 7.78 -26.71 5.19
N ARG A 95 8.23 -27.28 4.08
CA ARG A 95 8.01 -28.69 3.79
C ARG A 95 9.17 -29.30 3.00
N LEU A 96 9.56 -30.51 3.41
CA LEU A 96 10.22 -31.48 2.56
C LEU A 96 9.15 -32.34 1.88
N PRO A 97 9.01 -32.35 0.54
CA PRO A 97 7.91 -33.05 -0.15
C PRO A 97 7.82 -34.56 0.14
N GLY A 98 8.90 -35.19 0.59
CA GLY A 98 8.91 -36.60 1.02
C GLY A 98 8.38 -36.84 2.44
N ILE A 99 7.83 -35.81 3.11
CA ILE A 99 7.27 -35.89 4.46
C ILE A 99 5.78 -35.54 4.42
N SER A 100 4.97 -36.24 5.20
CA SER A 100 3.51 -36.06 5.26
C SER A 100 3.05 -34.84 6.07
N PHE A 101 3.98 -34.13 6.72
CA PHE A 101 3.67 -33.00 7.61
C PHE A 101 4.64 -31.83 7.39
N ASP A 102 4.14 -30.64 7.70
CA ASP A 102 4.90 -29.39 7.64
C ASP A 102 5.82 -29.22 8.86
N GLY A 103 6.91 -28.47 8.67
CA GLY A 103 7.74 -28.02 9.78
C GLY A 103 6.91 -27.23 10.80
N THR A 104 7.23 -27.42 12.08
CA THR A 104 6.50 -26.81 13.21
C THR A 104 7.12 -25.49 13.67
N ILE A 105 8.37 -25.21 13.28
CA ILE A 105 9.08 -23.98 13.63
C ILE A 105 8.76 -22.92 12.57
N ARG A 106 8.32 -21.75 13.03
CA ARG A 106 8.09 -20.59 12.16
C ARG A 106 9.40 -19.88 11.85
N VAL A 107 9.59 -19.49 10.60
CA VAL A 107 10.83 -18.92 10.07
C VAL A 107 10.55 -17.76 9.10
N GLY A 108 11.60 -17.05 8.71
CA GLY A 108 11.58 -16.03 7.66
C GLY A 108 10.98 -14.70 8.10
N ARG A 109 10.77 -14.48 9.40
CA ARG A 109 10.24 -13.19 9.89
C ARG A 109 11.19 -12.05 9.59
N THR A 110 12.49 -12.30 9.74
CA THR A 110 13.54 -11.30 9.51
C THR A 110 13.74 -10.98 8.02
N LEU A 111 13.29 -11.87 7.11
CA LEU A 111 13.29 -11.58 5.66
C LEU A 111 12.44 -10.35 5.32
N THR A 112 11.43 -10.05 6.15
CA THR A 112 10.63 -8.82 6.03
C THR A 112 11.52 -7.57 6.03
N GLU A 113 12.55 -7.53 6.89
CA GLU A 113 13.46 -6.40 6.99
C GLU A 113 14.29 -6.24 5.72
N VAL A 114 14.77 -7.36 5.16
CA VAL A 114 15.52 -7.38 3.90
C VAL A 114 14.66 -6.93 2.72
N ILE A 115 13.40 -7.39 2.66
CA ILE A 115 12.47 -7.02 1.58
C ILE A 115 12.09 -5.54 1.64
N ASN A 116 11.94 -4.97 2.85
CA ASN A 116 11.57 -3.57 3.05
C ASN A 116 12.75 -2.59 2.99
N ALA A 117 13.99 -3.06 3.10
CA ALA A 117 15.17 -2.21 3.16
C ALA A 117 15.36 -1.38 1.87
N LYS A 118 15.89 -0.16 2.01
CA LYS A 118 16.24 0.67 0.85
C LYS A 118 17.41 0.04 0.09
N ASN A 119 18.45 -0.36 0.83
CA ASN A 119 19.60 -1.07 0.30
C ASN A 119 19.74 -2.42 1.00
N TYR A 120 20.01 -3.47 0.24
CA TYR A 120 20.24 -4.79 0.82
C TYR A 120 21.27 -5.59 0.02
N GLU A 121 21.89 -6.57 0.67
CA GLU A 121 22.81 -7.53 0.09
C GLU A 121 22.63 -8.89 0.77
N ILE A 122 22.47 -9.97 0.00
CA ILE A 122 22.48 -11.34 0.54
C ILE A 122 23.92 -11.86 0.50
N LEU A 123 24.51 -12.08 1.68
CA LEU A 123 25.88 -12.60 1.77
C LEU A 123 25.93 -14.09 1.46
N ASN A 124 25.02 -14.86 2.07
CA ASN A 124 24.90 -16.30 1.87
C ASN A 124 23.49 -16.82 2.17
N MET A 125 23.18 -17.98 1.62
CA MET A 125 22.08 -18.84 2.05
C MET A 125 22.61 -20.26 2.10
N ASN A 126 23.09 -20.67 3.26
CA ASN A 126 23.75 -21.95 3.45
C ASN A 126 22.72 -23.05 3.70
N VAL A 127 22.73 -24.08 2.87
CA VAL A 127 22.02 -25.34 3.12
C VAL A 127 23.04 -26.38 3.54
N THR A 128 22.80 -26.99 4.70
CA THR A 128 23.68 -27.98 5.31
C THR A 128 22.94 -29.31 5.43
N VAL A 129 23.59 -30.35 4.93
CA VAL A 129 23.16 -31.74 5.09
C VAL A 129 24.27 -32.52 5.76
N ASP A 130 24.01 -33.03 6.95
CA ASP A 130 25.00 -33.78 7.72
C ASP A 130 24.49 -35.18 8.02
N LYS A 131 25.43 -36.11 8.21
CA LYS A 131 25.13 -37.48 8.63
C LYS A 131 24.79 -37.49 10.12
N LEU A 132 23.59 -37.98 10.46
CA LEU A 132 23.17 -38.13 11.86
C LEU A 132 23.70 -39.44 12.46
N ASP A 133 23.64 -40.53 11.69
CA ASP A 133 24.10 -41.85 12.10
C ASP A 133 24.57 -42.73 10.93
N ASN A 134 25.05 -43.93 11.23
CA ASN A 134 25.53 -44.89 10.23
C ASN A 134 24.41 -45.71 9.56
N TRP A 135 23.14 -45.47 9.87
CA TRP A 135 21.99 -46.20 9.32
C TRP A 135 21.30 -45.46 8.17
N GLY A 136 21.91 -44.37 7.68
CA GLY A 136 21.40 -43.61 6.54
C GLY A 136 20.45 -42.48 6.94
N ASN A 137 20.54 -42.01 8.18
CA ASN A 137 19.83 -40.83 8.64
C ASN A 137 20.70 -39.57 8.54
N TYR A 138 20.06 -38.46 8.21
CA TYR A 138 20.68 -37.15 7.99
C TYR A 138 19.94 -36.06 8.76
N THR A 139 20.62 -34.94 8.98
CA THR A 139 20.01 -33.69 9.41
C THR A 139 20.02 -32.69 8.25
N TYR A 140 19.02 -31.80 8.24
CA TYR A 140 18.89 -30.75 7.24
C TYR A 140 18.74 -29.40 7.93
N ALA A 141 19.57 -28.44 7.56
CA ALA A 141 19.49 -27.07 8.04
C ALA A 141 19.64 -26.09 6.88
N ILE A 142 18.95 -24.97 6.97
CA ILE A 142 19.12 -23.84 6.05
C ILE A 142 19.17 -22.54 6.85
N SER A 143 20.16 -21.70 6.59
CA SER A 143 20.30 -20.39 7.22
C SER A 143 20.75 -19.35 6.20
N TYR A 144 20.51 -18.09 6.47
CA TYR A 144 20.98 -17.01 5.61
C TYR A 144 21.58 -15.87 6.43
N GLU A 145 22.44 -15.10 5.78
CA GLU A 145 22.98 -13.84 6.29
C GLU A 145 22.86 -12.77 5.21
N ALA A 146 22.45 -11.57 5.61
CA ALA A 146 22.20 -10.44 4.73
C ALA A 146 22.52 -9.11 5.43
N ILE A 147 22.90 -8.11 4.65
CA ILE A 147 22.99 -6.72 5.11
C ILE A 147 21.72 -6.01 4.63
N ALA A 148 21.02 -5.33 5.52
CA ALA A 148 19.84 -4.51 5.21
C ALA A 148 20.00 -3.13 5.85
N ASP A 149 20.02 -2.08 5.04
CA ASP A 149 20.26 -0.70 5.47
C ASP A 149 21.45 -0.55 6.45
N GLY A 150 22.54 -1.27 6.15
CA GLY A 150 23.79 -1.27 6.93
C GLY A 150 23.78 -2.15 8.19
N LYS A 151 22.71 -2.90 8.46
CA LYS A 151 22.62 -3.84 9.59
C LYS A 151 22.79 -5.27 9.12
N MET A 152 23.56 -6.05 9.88
CA MET A 152 23.67 -7.50 9.69
C MET A 152 22.42 -8.20 10.22
N ILE A 153 21.80 -9.03 9.38
CA ILE A 153 20.60 -9.81 9.67
C ILE A 153 20.88 -11.25 9.27
N GLY A 154 20.37 -12.20 10.05
CA GLY A 154 20.42 -13.61 9.69
C GLY A 154 19.38 -14.42 10.44
N GLU A 155 18.97 -15.53 9.86
CA GLU A 155 17.97 -16.44 10.44
C GLU A 155 18.17 -17.86 9.93
N ASN A 156 17.66 -18.81 10.71
CA ASN A 156 17.40 -20.15 10.24
C ASN A 156 16.08 -20.17 9.46
N LEU A 157 16.08 -20.79 8.28
CA LEU A 157 14.92 -20.95 7.40
C LEU A 157 14.36 -22.38 7.41
N TYR A 158 14.81 -23.24 8.34
CA TYR A 158 14.32 -24.60 8.49
C TYR A 158 13.26 -24.68 9.59
N GLY A 159 12.09 -25.22 9.27
CA GLY A 159 10.98 -25.38 10.23
C GLY A 159 11.00 -26.69 11.02
N TYR A 160 12.02 -27.52 10.86
CA TYR A 160 12.15 -28.80 11.55
C TYR A 160 13.12 -28.71 12.73
N GLN A 161 13.11 -29.66 13.66
CA GLN A 161 14.11 -29.67 14.72
C GLN A 161 15.50 -29.95 14.13
N ARG A 162 16.54 -29.28 14.64
CA ARG A 162 17.90 -29.37 14.07
C ARG A 162 18.45 -30.81 13.98
N LEU A 163 18.09 -31.66 14.94
CA LEU A 163 18.51 -33.06 15.01
C LEU A 163 17.41 -34.04 14.58
N GLN A 164 16.40 -33.57 13.86
CA GLN A 164 15.38 -34.45 13.30
C GLN A 164 16.02 -35.40 12.30
N SER A 165 15.85 -36.70 12.55
CA SER A 165 16.31 -37.76 11.67
C SER A 165 15.51 -37.76 10.38
N LEU A 166 16.20 -37.57 9.25
CA LEU A 166 15.63 -37.55 7.92
C LEU A 166 16.32 -38.58 7.02
N ALA A 167 15.53 -39.29 6.23
CA ALA A 167 16.04 -40.18 5.19
C ALA A 167 16.39 -39.39 3.91
N ASP A 168 17.28 -39.95 3.09
CA ASP A 168 17.73 -39.36 1.83
C ASP A 168 16.58 -39.01 0.87
N PHE A 169 15.59 -39.89 0.72
CA PHE A 169 14.43 -39.70 -0.13
C PHE A 169 13.52 -38.56 0.35
N GLN A 170 13.62 -38.15 1.62
CA GLN A 170 12.87 -37.01 2.15
C GLN A 170 13.55 -35.69 1.78
N ILE A 171 14.88 -35.67 1.72
CA ILE A 171 15.69 -34.49 1.38
C ILE A 171 15.76 -34.28 -0.15
N LYS A 172 15.80 -35.38 -0.92
CA LYS A 172 16.00 -35.41 -2.37
C LYS A 172 15.07 -34.51 -3.19
N PRO A 173 13.77 -34.41 -2.91
CA PRO A 173 12.86 -33.56 -3.67
C PRO A 173 13.12 -32.06 -3.52
N GLY A 174 13.94 -31.64 -2.55
CA GLY A 174 14.17 -30.23 -2.24
C GLY A 174 13.35 -29.73 -1.04
N TYR A 175 13.49 -28.44 -0.74
CA TYR A 175 12.85 -27.78 0.39
C TYR A 175 11.97 -26.62 -0.09
N ASN A 176 10.69 -26.62 0.30
CA ASN A 176 9.75 -25.58 -0.08
C ASN A 176 9.40 -24.73 1.14
N MET A 177 9.50 -23.43 0.98
CA MET A 177 9.08 -22.44 1.96
C MET A 177 7.97 -21.59 1.36
N ILE A 178 6.85 -21.52 2.05
CA ILE A 178 5.71 -20.68 1.70
C ILE A 178 5.52 -19.70 2.83
N PHE A 179 5.67 -18.41 2.54
CA PHE A 179 5.49 -17.33 3.50
C PHE A 179 4.12 -16.69 3.26
N GLU A 180 3.28 -16.69 4.30
CA GLU A 180 2.04 -15.94 4.31
C GLU A 180 2.37 -14.49 4.65
N THR A 181 1.92 -13.58 3.80
CA THR A 181 2.28 -12.16 3.85
C THR A 181 1.06 -11.29 4.03
N GLU A 182 1.24 -10.17 4.70
CA GLU A 182 0.29 -9.07 4.76
C GLU A 182 0.95 -7.78 4.31
N TYR A 183 0.21 -6.92 3.63
CA TYR A 183 0.72 -5.64 3.16
C TYR A 183 -0.40 -4.63 2.92
N ASN A 184 -0.05 -3.34 2.92
CA ASN A 184 -0.95 -2.27 2.54
C ASN A 184 -0.61 -1.81 1.12
N ILE A 185 -1.59 -1.39 0.34
CA ILE A 185 -1.36 -0.67 -0.92
C ILE A 185 -1.40 0.82 -0.60
N SER A 186 -0.49 1.60 -1.19
CA SER A 186 -0.24 3.03 -0.87
C SER A 186 -1.48 3.76 -0.37
N GLU A 187 -1.34 4.27 0.85
CA GLU A 187 -2.40 4.97 1.57
C GLU A 187 -2.44 6.45 1.22
N SER A 188 -1.54 6.99 0.38
CA SER A 188 -1.53 8.41 0.02
C SER A 188 -2.19 8.66 -1.32
N ILE A 189 -3.12 9.60 -1.36
CA ILE A 189 -3.74 10.13 -2.58
C ILE A 189 -3.31 11.56 -2.92
N GLU A 190 -2.36 12.11 -2.16
CA GLU A 190 -1.81 13.45 -2.40
C GLU A 190 -1.27 13.58 -3.83
N HIS A 191 -2.01 14.32 -4.66
CA HIS A 191 -1.71 14.48 -6.09
C HIS A 191 -2.45 15.69 -6.66
N THR A 192 -1.86 16.33 -7.66
CA THR A 192 -2.54 17.33 -8.49
C THR A 192 -2.26 17.02 -9.94
N ASP A 193 -3.31 16.78 -10.72
CA ASP A 193 -3.19 16.59 -12.16
C ASP A 193 -2.54 17.83 -12.80
N THR A 194 -1.55 17.62 -13.66
CA THR A 194 -0.93 18.72 -14.44
C THR A 194 -1.43 18.77 -15.88
N LEU A 195 -2.10 17.72 -16.35
CA LEU A 195 -2.66 17.52 -17.68
C LEU A 195 -4.06 16.89 -17.55
N PHE A 196 -4.93 17.10 -18.53
CA PHE A 196 -6.29 16.53 -18.52
C PHE A 196 -6.30 15.05 -18.95
N ASN A 197 -5.85 14.17 -18.06
CA ASN A 197 -5.81 12.72 -18.29
C ASN A 197 -7.03 11.99 -17.72
N SER A 198 -7.80 12.63 -16.84
CA SER A 198 -9.02 12.05 -16.24
C SER A 198 -10.03 11.65 -17.31
N ASN A 199 -10.12 12.42 -18.40
CA ASN A 199 -11.15 12.30 -19.43
C ASN A 199 -12.57 12.33 -18.83
N ILE A 200 -12.75 12.96 -17.66
CA ILE A 200 -14.04 13.13 -17.02
C ILE A 200 -14.63 14.46 -17.45
N TYR A 201 -15.87 14.41 -17.91
CA TYR A 201 -16.61 15.55 -18.40
C TYR A 201 -17.90 15.71 -17.62
N LEU A 202 -18.25 16.94 -17.25
CA LEU A 202 -19.59 17.22 -16.77
C LEU A 202 -20.61 17.01 -17.90
N PRO A 203 -21.85 16.64 -17.57
CA PRO A 203 -22.92 16.54 -18.54
C PRO A 203 -23.21 17.92 -19.14
N ASP A 204 -23.24 17.98 -20.47
CA ASP A 204 -23.64 19.18 -21.19
C ASP A 204 -25.17 19.29 -21.19
N LEU A 205 -25.68 20.18 -20.34
CA LEU A 205 -27.10 20.51 -20.24
C LEU A 205 -27.39 21.93 -20.79
N GLY A 206 -26.44 22.56 -21.48
CA GLY A 206 -26.55 23.95 -21.92
C GLY A 206 -26.57 24.99 -20.79
N ILE A 207 -26.16 24.60 -19.58
CA ILE A 207 -26.09 25.47 -18.40
C ILE A 207 -24.73 25.32 -17.71
N ASN A 208 -24.28 26.39 -17.03
CA ASN A 208 -23.15 26.30 -16.12
C ASN A 208 -23.65 25.83 -14.74
N PHE A 209 -22.89 24.95 -14.09
CA PHE A 209 -23.19 24.49 -12.74
C PHE A 209 -22.56 25.42 -11.70
N LEU A 210 -23.22 25.52 -10.54
CA LEU A 210 -22.61 26.07 -9.34
C LEU A 210 -21.55 25.09 -8.82
N SER A 211 -20.50 25.60 -8.17
CA SER A 211 -19.47 24.76 -7.52
C SER A 211 -20.07 23.70 -6.60
N GLU A 212 -21.07 24.06 -5.79
CA GLU A 212 -21.79 23.13 -4.91
C GLU A 212 -22.50 22.00 -5.68
N GLN A 213 -23.11 22.30 -6.83
CA GLN A 213 -23.77 21.30 -7.66
C GLN A 213 -22.77 20.30 -8.24
N ILE A 214 -21.57 20.75 -8.60
CA ILE A 214 -20.50 19.88 -9.10
C ILE A 214 -20.04 18.94 -7.98
N ILE A 215 -19.85 19.47 -6.76
CA ILE A 215 -19.51 18.67 -5.58
C ILE A 215 -20.57 17.59 -5.34
N ASP A 216 -21.85 17.98 -5.31
CA ASP A 216 -22.98 17.06 -5.14
C ASP A 216 -23.04 15.98 -6.22
N MET A 217 -22.75 16.36 -7.47
CA MET A 217 -22.72 15.40 -8.59
C MET A 217 -21.65 14.33 -8.41
N PHE A 218 -20.47 14.69 -7.89
CA PHE A 218 -19.44 13.72 -7.57
C PHE A 218 -19.69 12.96 -6.26
N ASN A 219 -20.47 13.49 -5.33
CA ASN A 219 -20.78 12.82 -4.05
C ASN A 219 -22.04 11.94 -4.09
N SER A 220 -22.82 11.99 -5.17
CA SER A 220 -24.04 11.20 -5.30
C SER A 220 -23.74 9.72 -5.59
N GLU A 221 -24.16 8.82 -4.68
CA GLU A 221 -23.96 7.35 -4.75
C GLU A 221 -24.53 6.67 -6.01
N LYS A 222 -25.44 7.33 -6.74
CA LYS A 222 -26.05 6.78 -7.96
C LYS A 222 -25.37 7.28 -9.24
N ASN A 223 -24.32 8.09 -9.13
CA ASN A 223 -23.78 8.82 -10.27
C ASN A 223 -22.48 8.21 -10.81
N THR A 224 -22.41 8.09 -12.13
CA THR A 224 -21.24 7.59 -12.87
C THR A 224 -19.96 8.40 -12.65
N LEU A 225 -20.05 9.63 -12.17
CA LEU A 225 -18.91 10.51 -11.94
C LEU A 225 -18.06 10.08 -10.73
N ASN A 226 -18.67 9.64 -9.63
CA ASN A 226 -17.92 9.14 -8.47
C ASN A 226 -17.13 7.89 -8.86
N ASP A 227 -17.78 6.92 -9.51
CA ASP A 227 -17.14 5.70 -10.01
C ASP A 227 -15.99 6.00 -10.98
N GLN A 228 -16.18 6.96 -11.88
CA GLN A 228 -15.11 7.40 -12.79
C GLN A 228 -13.94 8.02 -12.04
N ALA A 229 -14.22 8.86 -11.04
CA ALA A 229 -13.18 9.47 -10.21
C ALA A 229 -12.40 8.41 -9.43
N ILE A 230 -13.08 7.48 -8.75
CA ILE A 230 -12.46 6.34 -8.05
C ILE A 230 -11.57 5.55 -9.01
N LYS A 231 -12.11 5.19 -10.19
CA LYS A 231 -11.38 4.40 -11.18
C LYS A 231 -10.11 5.12 -11.66
N TYR A 232 -10.22 6.42 -11.94
CA TYR A 232 -9.09 7.23 -12.40
C TYR A 232 -8.03 7.40 -11.30
N ILE A 233 -8.42 7.74 -10.07
CA ILE A 233 -7.48 7.90 -8.95
C ILE A 233 -6.76 6.57 -8.67
N ASN A 234 -7.51 5.47 -8.59
CA ASN A 234 -6.96 4.12 -8.40
C ASN A 234 -5.95 3.76 -9.49
N SER A 235 -6.23 4.06 -10.76
CA SER A 235 -5.30 3.76 -11.85
C SER A 235 -4.07 4.66 -11.85
N THR A 236 -4.23 5.94 -11.51
CA THR A 236 -3.18 6.96 -11.59
C THR A 236 -2.15 6.77 -10.48
N LEU A 237 -2.62 6.52 -9.26
CA LEU A 237 -1.76 6.34 -8.10
C LEU A 237 -1.52 4.87 -7.71
N LYS A 238 -2.14 3.93 -8.43
CA LYS A 238 -2.14 2.49 -8.11
C LYS A 238 -2.58 2.24 -6.66
N VAL A 239 -3.66 2.89 -6.28
CA VAL A 239 -4.32 2.77 -4.97
C VAL A 239 -5.61 1.97 -5.10
N LYS A 240 -6.25 1.65 -3.98
CA LYS A 240 -7.48 0.84 -3.95
C LYS A 240 -8.53 1.48 -3.05
N LEU A 241 -9.01 2.64 -3.48
CA LEU A 241 -10.11 3.35 -2.87
C LEU A 241 -11.43 2.70 -3.25
N ASN A 242 -12.33 2.56 -2.29
CA ASN A 242 -13.71 2.12 -2.51
C ASN A 242 -14.68 3.30 -2.48
N VAL A 243 -14.29 4.39 -1.81
CA VAL A 243 -15.09 5.61 -1.68
C VAL A 243 -14.19 6.83 -1.83
N VAL A 244 -14.68 7.86 -2.52
CA VAL A 244 -14.09 9.20 -2.53
C VAL A 244 -15.17 10.23 -2.29
N GLU A 245 -14.81 11.31 -1.62
CA GLU A 245 -15.66 12.47 -1.35
C GLU A 245 -15.04 13.70 -2.02
N SER A 246 -15.80 14.35 -2.89
CA SER A 246 -15.48 15.66 -3.43
C SER A 246 -15.65 16.72 -2.35
N LEU A 247 -14.62 17.54 -2.17
CA LEU A 247 -14.55 18.56 -1.12
C LEU A 247 -14.78 19.96 -1.66
N ASN A 248 -14.08 20.32 -2.73
CA ASN A 248 -13.98 21.68 -3.25
C ASN A 248 -13.74 21.67 -4.76
N VAL A 249 -14.07 22.79 -5.39
CA VAL A 249 -13.76 23.05 -6.81
C VAL A 249 -12.81 24.24 -6.88
N TYR A 250 -11.76 24.14 -7.71
CA TYR A 250 -10.75 25.18 -7.89
C TYR A 250 -10.60 25.56 -9.35
N LYS A 251 -10.24 26.82 -9.58
CA LYS A 251 -9.85 27.32 -10.92
C LYS A 251 -8.64 26.54 -11.42
N ALA A 252 -8.63 26.21 -12.71
CA ALA A 252 -7.42 25.69 -13.35
C ALA A 252 -6.68 26.84 -14.04
N VAL A 253 -5.46 27.12 -13.58
CA VAL A 253 -4.59 28.15 -14.17
C VAL A 253 -3.73 27.50 -15.24
N SER A 254 -3.97 27.87 -16.51
CA SER A 254 -3.18 27.39 -17.64
C SER A 254 -1.76 27.95 -17.57
N ASN A 255 -0.77 27.05 -17.51
CA ASN A 255 0.65 27.38 -17.56
C ASN A 255 1.18 27.40 -19.01
N ASN A 256 0.58 26.57 -19.87
CA ASN A 256 0.80 26.50 -21.31
C ASN A 256 -0.44 25.83 -21.96
N ASN A 257 -0.40 25.56 -23.27
CA ASN A 257 -1.58 25.09 -24.02
C ASN A 257 -2.29 23.86 -23.45
N ASP A 258 -1.56 22.95 -22.78
CA ASP A 258 -2.12 21.67 -22.31
C ASP A 258 -1.88 21.40 -20.80
N SER A 259 -1.17 22.29 -20.10
CA SER A 259 -0.81 22.13 -18.69
C SER A 259 -1.47 23.15 -17.78
N PHE A 260 -1.89 22.68 -16.61
CA PHE A 260 -2.65 23.43 -15.62
C PHE A 260 -1.99 23.34 -14.23
N SER A 261 -2.30 24.33 -13.41
CA SER A 261 -2.00 24.33 -11.98
C SER A 261 -3.24 24.76 -11.19
N ILE A 262 -3.32 24.30 -9.94
CA ILE A 262 -4.44 24.63 -9.06
C ILE A 262 -4.41 26.13 -8.71
N GLY A 263 -5.53 26.80 -8.97
CA GLY A 263 -5.75 28.21 -8.65
C GLY A 263 -6.60 28.39 -7.40
N GLU A 264 -7.27 29.54 -7.32
CA GLU A 264 -8.19 29.85 -6.23
C GLU A 264 -9.42 28.93 -6.24
N ALA A 265 -9.94 28.62 -5.04
CA ALA A 265 -11.19 27.90 -4.88
C ALA A 265 -12.37 28.75 -5.39
N TYR A 266 -13.33 28.11 -6.07
CA TYR A 266 -14.63 28.73 -6.33
C TYR A 266 -15.43 28.76 -5.03
N SER A 267 -16.19 29.82 -4.81
CA SER A 267 -17.22 29.77 -3.76
C SER A 267 -18.35 28.82 -4.16
N ASN A 268 -19.02 28.18 -3.19
CA ASN A 268 -20.09 27.22 -3.45
C ASN A 268 -21.21 27.76 -4.37
N GLN A 269 -21.50 29.06 -4.27
CA GLN A 269 -22.53 29.76 -5.05
C GLN A 269 -22.00 30.42 -6.33
N GLU A 270 -20.75 30.17 -6.71
CA GLU A 270 -20.17 30.67 -7.95
C GLU A 270 -20.38 29.68 -9.10
N TYR A 271 -20.75 30.21 -10.27
CA TYR A 271 -20.82 29.42 -11.49
C TYR A 271 -19.43 29.11 -12.03
N VAL A 272 -19.17 27.82 -12.25
CA VAL A 272 -17.91 27.36 -12.87
C VAL A 272 -18.06 27.46 -14.38
N LYS A 273 -17.47 28.50 -14.97
CA LYS A 273 -17.55 28.82 -16.41
C LYS A 273 -16.33 28.35 -17.20
N ASP A 274 -15.24 28.06 -16.51
CA ASP A 274 -13.98 27.67 -17.12
C ASP A 274 -14.11 26.31 -17.79
N GLN A 275 -13.46 26.12 -18.95
CA GLN A 275 -13.50 24.85 -19.67
C GLN A 275 -12.89 23.73 -18.83
N TYR A 276 -11.79 24.01 -18.14
CA TYR A 276 -11.08 23.09 -17.25
C TYR A 276 -11.06 23.66 -15.83
N PHE A 277 -11.24 22.79 -14.85
CA PHE A 277 -11.22 23.14 -13.43
C PHE A 277 -10.83 21.90 -12.60
N TYR A 278 -10.41 22.12 -11.36
CA TYR A 278 -10.07 21.02 -10.47
C TYR A 278 -11.22 20.67 -9.55
N VAL A 279 -11.46 19.37 -9.36
CA VAL A 279 -12.29 18.84 -8.28
C VAL A 279 -11.38 18.11 -7.31
N SER A 280 -11.39 18.50 -6.04
CA SER A 280 -10.54 17.88 -5.01
C SER A 280 -11.27 16.75 -4.31
N PHE A 281 -10.62 15.60 -4.18
CA PHE A 281 -11.17 14.41 -3.54
C PHE A 281 -10.36 14.02 -2.30
N SER A 282 -11.07 13.65 -1.24
CA SER A 282 -10.54 12.86 -0.13
C SER A 282 -11.11 11.45 -0.16
N SER A 283 -10.55 10.56 0.66
CA SER A 283 -11.08 9.21 0.86
C SER A 283 -10.88 8.81 2.31
N LYS A 284 -11.76 7.94 2.84
CA LYS A 284 -11.53 7.28 4.13
C LYS A 284 -10.56 6.10 4.03
N ASP A 285 -10.22 5.69 2.81
CA ASP A 285 -9.29 4.60 2.53
C ASP A 285 -7.84 5.11 2.35
N ALA A 286 -7.63 6.44 2.37
CA ALA A 286 -6.34 7.07 2.10
C ALA A 286 -6.18 8.45 2.78
N ILE A 287 -4.93 8.87 2.95
CA ILE A 287 -4.49 10.17 3.44
C ILE A 287 -4.20 11.10 2.25
N GLY A 288 -4.46 12.40 2.42
CA GLY A 288 -4.13 13.44 1.44
C GLY A 288 -5.30 13.80 0.54
N THR A 289 -5.04 14.66 -0.43
CA THR A 289 -6.06 15.15 -1.38
C THR A 289 -5.63 14.92 -2.81
N PHE A 290 -6.53 14.34 -3.62
CA PHE A 290 -6.35 14.23 -5.06
C PHE A 290 -7.07 15.38 -5.76
N ASN A 291 -6.35 16.28 -6.40
CA ASN A 291 -6.90 17.37 -7.20
C ASN A 291 -6.98 16.92 -8.66
N MET A 292 -8.18 16.54 -9.09
CA MET A 292 -8.45 16.00 -10.41
C MET A 292 -8.83 17.09 -11.39
N LEU A 293 -8.22 17.12 -12.56
CA LEU A 293 -8.61 18.05 -13.61
C LEU A 293 -9.84 17.50 -14.37
N VAL A 294 -10.93 18.27 -14.43
CA VAL A 294 -12.22 17.92 -15.05
C VAL A 294 -12.56 18.96 -16.12
N SER A 295 -13.40 18.59 -17.10
CA SER A 295 -13.83 19.49 -18.17
C SER A 295 -15.35 19.71 -18.19
N ASN A 296 -15.77 20.94 -18.50
CA ASN A 296 -17.17 21.30 -18.76
C ASN A 296 -17.66 20.88 -20.16
N ASN A 297 -16.76 20.59 -21.10
CA ASN A 297 -17.12 20.35 -22.51
C ASN A 297 -16.69 18.96 -22.97
N LYS A 298 -17.63 18.12 -23.42
CA LYS A 298 -17.30 16.99 -24.31
C LYS A 298 -16.87 17.55 -25.67
N LYS A 299 -15.67 17.22 -26.12
CA LYS A 299 -15.32 17.35 -27.55
C LYS A 299 -16.13 16.37 -28.38
#